data_AF-A0A063Z664-F1
#
_entry.id   AF-A0A063Z664-F1
#
_cell.length_a   1.000
_cell.length_b   1.000
_cell.length_c   1.000
_cell.angle_alpha   90.00
_cell.angle_beta   90.00
_cell.angle_gamma   90.00
#
_symmetry.space_group_name_H-M   'P 1'
#
loop_
_entity.id
_entity.type
_entity.pdbx_description
1 polymer ?
#
loop_
_entity_poly.entity_id
_entity_poly.type
_entity_poly.pdbx_seq_one_letter_code
_entity_poly.pdbx_strand_id
1 'polypeptide(L)'
;VAEAMDYTDPTTRDYALSLIDRSHGGNYNFAQICDMWEKIYKRWTYVNDPKGFNYYSPASRTINLGLKGDCDDFAILTASSIQAIGGTSRIIIASNTGGGGHAYAEVYVSSSKSDLQNVADYICQRYKCESIAYRTTNEGGQTRYWLNLDWQAKHPGG
;
A
#
# COMPACT_ATOMS: atom_id res chain seq x y z
N VAL A 1 3.26 -9.56 -11.35
CA VAL A 1 2.96 -8.57 -10.27
C VAL A 1 3.14 -7.13 -10.73
N ALA A 2 4.36 -6.65 -11.06
CA ALA A 2 4.58 -5.24 -11.40
C ALA A 2 3.73 -4.74 -12.59
N GLU A 3 3.51 -5.59 -13.60
CA GLU A 3 2.65 -5.28 -14.75
C GLU A 3 1.17 -5.08 -14.38
N ALA A 4 0.71 -5.66 -13.27
CA ALA A 4 -0.65 -5.48 -12.76
C ALA A 4 -0.81 -4.13 -12.02
N MET A 5 0.29 -3.43 -11.73
CA MET A 5 0.26 -2.10 -11.16
C MET A 5 -0.03 -1.05 -12.24
N ASP A 6 -1.26 -1.02 -12.74
CA ASP A 6 -1.71 -0.15 -13.82
C ASP A 6 -2.07 1.28 -13.35
N TYR A 7 -1.18 1.92 -12.59
CA TYR A 7 -1.42 3.24 -11.96
C TYR A 7 -1.66 4.41 -12.93
N THR A 8 -1.38 4.24 -14.22
CA THR A 8 -1.72 5.21 -15.28
C THR A 8 -3.05 4.93 -15.96
N ASP A 9 -3.70 3.80 -15.68
CA ASP A 9 -5.06 3.51 -16.14
C ASP A 9 -6.04 4.53 -15.54
N PRO A 10 -6.95 5.13 -16.33
CA PRO A 10 -7.92 6.09 -15.83
C PRO A 10 -8.76 5.57 -14.67
N THR A 11 -9.15 4.29 -14.68
CA THR A 11 -9.91 3.67 -13.58
C THR A 11 -9.13 3.73 -12.27
N THR A 12 -7.85 3.34 -12.33
CA THR A 12 -6.95 3.34 -11.16
C THR A 12 -6.65 4.76 -10.70
N ARG A 13 -6.40 5.67 -11.64
CA ARG A 13 -6.11 7.09 -11.37
C ARG A 13 -7.28 7.82 -10.72
N ASP A 14 -8.48 7.65 -11.27
CA ASP A 14 -9.70 8.30 -10.78
C ASP A 14 -10.11 7.73 -9.42
N TYR A 15 -10.01 6.40 -9.26
CA TYR A 15 -10.22 5.75 -7.98
C TYR A 15 -9.26 6.31 -6.91
N ALA A 16 -7.95 6.39 -7.20
CA ALA A 16 -6.96 6.94 -6.29
C ALA A 16 -7.30 8.39 -5.84
N LEU A 17 -7.74 9.24 -6.76
CA LEU A 17 -8.19 10.60 -6.42
C LEU A 17 -9.42 10.61 -5.52
N SER A 18 -10.37 9.72 -5.79
CA SER A 18 -11.63 9.66 -5.04
C SER A 18 -11.44 9.31 -3.56
N LEU A 19 -10.29 8.72 -3.19
CA LEU A 19 -9.98 8.32 -1.82
C LEU A 19 -9.45 9.46 -0.96
N ILE A 20 -9.01 10.58 -1.54
CA ILE A 20 -8.33 11.63 -0.77
C ILE A 20 -9.34 12.58 -0.12
N ASP A 21 -9.25 12.73 1.20
CA ASP A 21 -10.09 13.71 1.89
C ASP A 21 -9.67 15.13 1.50
N ARG A 22 -10.67 16.00 1.33
CA ARG A 22 -10.43 17.39 0.90
C ARG A 22 -9.45 18.14 1.81
N SER A 23 -9.43 17.84 3.10
CA SER A 23 -8.49 18.41 4.09
C SER A 23 -7.04 17.97 3.91
N HIS A 24 -6.81 16.86 3.19
CA HIS A 24 -5.48 16.31 2.91
C HIS A 24 -5.05 16.53 1.44
N GLY A 25 -5.82 17.32 0.68
CA GLY A 25 -5.52 17.68 -0.70
C GLY A 25 -4.25 18.53 -0.85
N GLY A 26 -3.75 18.63 -2.09
CA GLY A 26 -2.50 19.31 -2.42
C GLY A 26 -1.41 18.32 -2.82
N ASN A 27 -0.15 18.71 -2.60
CA ASN A 27 1.01 17.88 -2.91
C ASN A 27 0.97 16.54 -2.16
N TYR A 28 1.63 15.53 -2.72
CA TYR A 28 1.80 14.21 -2.13
C TYR A 28 2.21 14.30 -0.65
N ASN A 29 1.48 13.61 0.23
CA ASN A 29 1.76 13.58 1.67
C ASN A 29 1.22 12.30 2.34
N PHE A 30 1.67 12.02 3.56
CA PHE A 30 1.31 10.79 4.27
C PHE A 30 -0.14 10.74 4.79
N ALA A 31 -0.84 11.88 4.88
CA ALA A 31 -2.27 11.88 5.18
C ALA A 31 -3.07 11.24 4.03
N GLN A 32 -2.65 11.48 2.78
CA GLN A 32 -3.25 10.87 1.59
C GLN A 32 -3.06 9.35 1.58
N ILE A 33 -1.87 8.87 1.96
CA ILE A 33 -1.60 7.43 2.11
C ILE A 33 -2.53 6.79 3.14
N CYS A 34 -2.71 7.45 4.29
CA CYS A 34 -3.59 6.98 5.35
C CYS A 34 -5.06 6.93 4.89
N ASP A 35 -5.52 7.95 4.18
CA ASP A 35 -6.87 7.99 3.60
C ASP A 35 -7.11 6.84 2.62
N MET A 36 -6.15 6.61 1.71
CA MET A 36 -6.22 5.54 0.72
C MET A 36 -6.27 4.17 1.38
N TRP A 37 -5.29 3.87 2.23
CA TRP A 37 -5.18 2.58 2.89
C TRP A 37 -6.44 2.28 3.71
N GLU A 38 -6.91 3.24 4.50
CA GLU A 38 -8.09 3.07 5.35
C GLU A 38 -9.37 2.82 4.54
N LYS A 39 -9.60 3.58 3.48
CA LYS A 39 -10.80 3.45 2.65
C LYS A 39 -10.78 2.19 1.79
N ILE A 40 -9.61 1.75 1.33
CA ILE A 40 -9.45 0.45 0.66
C ILE A 40 -9.70 -0.67 1.68
N TYR A 41 -9.00 -0.65 2.81
CA TYR A 41 -9.10 -1.65 3.88
C TYR A 41 -10.54 -1.85 4.36
N LYS A 42 -11.26 -0.77 4.68
CA LYS A 42 -12.64 -0.84 5.18
C LYS A 42 -13.63 -1.46 4.18
N ARG A 43 -13.31 -1.44 2.90
CA ARG A 43 -14.17 -1.97 1.82
C ARG A 43 -13.67 -3.30 1.27
N TRP A 44 -12.49 -3.74 1.67
CA TRP A 44 -11.86 -4.93 1.12
C TRP A 44 -12.63 -6.19 1.49
N THR A 45 -12.86 -7.06 0.51
CA THR A 45 -13.39 -8.42 0.74
C THR A 45 -12.34 -9.44 0.32
N TYR A 46 -11.76 -10.13 1.30
CA TYR A 46 -10.76 -11.16 1.02
C TYR A 46 -11.40 -12.38 0.36
N VAL A 47 -10.88 -12.80 -0.79
CA VAL A 47 -11.30 -14.00 -1.54
C VAL A 47 -10.05 -14.65 -2.11
N ASN A 48 -9.82 -15.93 -1.79
CA ASN A 48 -8.68 -16.67 -2.32
C ASN A 48 -8.80 -16.90 -3.83
N ASP A 49 -7.65 -16.96 -4.48
CA ASP A 49 -7.54 -17.53 -5.82
C ASP A 49 -7.89 -19.03 -5.87
N PRO A 50 -8.16 -19.57 -7.08
CA PRO A 50 -8.27 -20.99 -7.30
C PRO A 50 -7.04 -21.74 -6.78
N LYS A 51 -7.26 -22.86 -6.08
CA LYS A 51 -6.17 -23.65 -5.49
C LYS A 51 -5.11 -24.03 -6.53
N GLY A 52 -3.85 -23.67 -6.24
CA GLY A 52 -2.70 -23.99 -7.10
C GLY A 52 -2.47 -23.00 -8.25
N PHE A 53 -3.25 -21.92 -8.31
CA PHE A 53 -3.07 -20.81 -9.22
C PHE A 53 -2.94 -19.52 -8.42
N ASN A 54 -2.14 -18.58 -8.92
CA ASN A 54 -2.07 -17.23 -8.39
C ASN A 54 -2.31 -16.27 -9.57
N TYR A 55 -3.30 -15.42 -9.44
CA TYR A 55 -3.75 -14.45 -10.41
C TYR A 55 -3.54 -13.03 -9.87
N TYR A 56 -2.50 -12.37 -10.37
CA TYR A 56 -2.27 -10.95 -10.09
C TYR A 56 -3.30 -10.08 -10.81
N SER A 57 -4.40 -9.70 -10.15
CA SER A 57 -5.42 -8.84 -10.77
C SER A 57 -4.90 -7.42 -10.98
N PRO A 58 -5.03 -6.84 -12.19
CA PRO A 58 -4.75 -5.42 -12.39
C PRO A 58 -5.57 -4.55 -11.43
N ALA A 59 -5.00 -3.44 -10.93
CA ALA A 59 -5.71 -2.60 -9.96
C ALA A 59 -7.05 -2.08 -10.52
N SER A 60 -7.09 -1.69 -11.80
CA SER A 60 -8.32 -1.29 -12.50
C SER A 60 -9.41 -2.36 -12.46
N ARG A 61 -9.04 -3.64 -12.63
CA ARG A 61 -9.95 -4.78 -12.55
C ARG A 61 -10.46 -4.97 -11.13
N THR A 62 -9.58 -4.94 -10.14
CA THR A 62 -9.94 -5.07 -8.71
C THR A 62 -10.92 -3.97 -8.27
N ILE A 63 -10.74 -2.74 -8.76
CA ILE A 63 -11.67 -1.63 -8.56
C ILE A 63 -13.06 -1.95 -9.14
N ASN A 64 -13.10 -2.38 -10.41
CA ASN A 64 -14.35 -2.72 -11.10
C ASN A 64 -15.09 -3.92 -10.48
N LEU A 65 -14.38 -4.83 -9.80
CA LEU A 65 -14.95 -5.96 -9.07
C LEU A 65 -15.46 -5.61 -7.67
N GLY A 66 -15.29 -4.35 -7.23
CA GLY A 66 -15.74 -3.89 -5.92
C GLY A 66 -14.80 -4.25 -4.78
N LEU A 67 -13.48 -4.21 -5.03
CA LEU A 67 -12.41 -4.39 -4.03
C LEU A 67 -12.42 -5.78 -3.38
N LYS A 68 -12.36 -6.79 -4.24
CA LYS A 68 -12.35 -8.20 -3.84
C LYS A 68 -11.15 -8.90 -4.47
N GLY A 69 -10.50 -9.74 -3.68
CA GLY A 69 -9.29 -10.43 -4.10
C GLY A 69 -8.52 -10.96 -2.90
N ASP A 70 -7.32 -11.45 -3.13
CA ASP A 70 -6.48 -12.01 -2.06
C ASP A 70 -5.41 -11.02 -1.56
N CYS A 71 -4.32 -11.53 -0.98
CA CYS A 71 -3.24 -10.71 -0.45
C CYS A 71 -2.51 -9.87 -1.52
N ASP A 72 -2.28 -10.42 -2.72
CA ASP A 72 -1.54 -9.71 -3.76
C ASP A 72 -2.42 -8.71 -4.49
N ASP A 73 -3.70 -9.00 -4.69
CA ASP A 73 -4.65 -8.04 -5.24
C ASP A 73 -4.77 -6.78 -4.37
N PHE A 74 -4.80 -6.93 -3.04
CA PHE A 74 -4.78 -5.79 -2.12
C PHE A 74 -3.48 -4.99 -2.26
N ALA A 75 -2.34 -5.69 -2.30
CA ALA A 75 -1.03 -5.07 -2.44
C ALA A 75 -0.91 -4.31 -3.77
N ILE A 76 -1.37 -4.89 -4.87
CA ILE A 76 -1.41 -4.29 -6.21
C ILE A 76 -2.28 -3.05 -6.20
N LEU A 77 -3.51 -3.14 -5.70
CA LEU A 77 -4.43 -2.00 -5.63
C LEU A 77 -3.85 -0.84 -4.81
N THR A 78 -3.34 -1.15 -3.61
CA THR A 78 -2.80 -0.14 -2.69
C THR A 78 -1.56 0.52 -3.28
N ALA A 79 -0.60 -0.27 -3.77
CA ALA A 79 0.63 0.24 -4.35
C ALA A 79 0.35 1.07 -5.61
N SER A 80 -0.58 0.66 -6.46
CA SER A 80 -0.96 1.39 -7.68
C SER A 80 -1.65 2.71 -7.37
N SER A 81 -2.56 2.71 -6.39
CA SER A 81 -3.25 3.93 -5.95
C SER A 81 -2.26 5.00 -5.45
N ILE A 82 -1.20 4.55 -4.75
CA ILE A 82 -0.13 5.43 -4.26
C ILE A 82 0.71 6.00 -5.41
N GLN A 83 1.09 5.18 -6.39
CA GLN A 83 1.84 5.67 -7.56
C GLN A 83 1.00 6.64 -8.41
N ALA A 84 -0.31 6.41 -8.50
CA ALA A 84 -1.23 7.27 -9.23
C ALA A 84 -1.30 8.72 -8.69
N ILE A 85 -0.88 8.95 -7.43
CA ILE A 85 -0.78 10.30 -6.83
C ILE A 85 0.67 10.78 -6.65
N GLY A 86 1.64 10.10 -7.26
CA GLY A 86 3.06 10.48 -7.25
C GLY A 86 3.89 9.94 -6.10
N GLY A 87 3.35 9.00 -5.31
CA GLY A 87 4.12 8.27 -4.31
C GLY A 87 4.98 7.17 -4.93
N THR A 88 6.05 6.77 -4.25
CA THR A 88 6.88 5.63 -4.67
C THR A 88 6.51 4.40 -3.84
N SER A 89 5.91 3.39 -4.46
CA SER A 89 5.51 2.16 -3.79
C SER A 89 6.14 0.92 -4.43
N ARG A 90 6.10 -0.20 -3.72
CA ARG A 90 6.50 -1.52 -4.22
C ARG A 90 5.65 -2.62 -3.60
N ILE A 91 5.69 -3.81 -4.19
CA ILE A 91 5.06 -5.01 -3.66
C ILE A 91 6.15 -5.95 -3.16
N ILE A 92 5.98 -6.43 -1.93
CA ILE A 92 6.82 -7.45 -1.33
C ILE A 92 6.09 -8.78 -1.44
N ILE A 93 6.79 -9.78 -1.97
CA ILE A 93 6.35 -11.17 -1.97
C ILE A 93 7.19 -11.91 -0.94
N ALA A 94 6.54 -12.39 0.10
CA ALA A 94 7.14 -13.23 1.13
C ALA A 94 6.74 -14.69 0.88
N SER A 95 7.68 -15.60 1.01
CA SER A 95 7.44 -17.04 0.93
C SER A 95 8.08 -17.73 2.13
N ASN A 96 7.38 -18.68 2.73
CA ASN A 96 7.95 -19.56 3.75
C ASN A 96 8.35 -20.92 3.14
N THR A 97 9.17 -21.67 3.89
CA THR A 97 9.65 -23.00 3.47
C THR A 97 8.55 -24.06 3.40
N GLY A 98 7.37 -23.80 3.97
CA GLY A 98 6.19 -24.65 3.89
C GLY A 98 5.31 -24.40 2.67
N GLY A 99 5.74 -23.56 1.73
CA GLY A 99 4.99 -23.25 0.50
C GLY A 99 3.89 -22.19 0.67
N GLY A 100 3.75 -21.60 1.86
CA GLY A 100 2.87 -20.46 2.09
C GLY A 100 3.51 -19.17 1.57
N GLY A 101 2.77 -18.48 0.70
CA GLY A 101 3.11 -17.15 0.20
C GLY A 101 2.27 -16.07 0.88
N HIS A 102 2.78 -14.84 0.92
CA HIS A 102 2.04 -13.65 1.29
C HIS A 102 2.57 -12.46 0.49
N ALA A 103 1.69 -11.51 0.18
CA ALA A 103 2.07 -10.30 -0.51
C ALA A 103 1.51 -9.06 0.20
N TYR A 104 2.29 -7.99 0.24
CA TYR A 104 1.89 -6.71 0.79
C TYR A 104 2.58 -5.55 0.08
N ALA A 105 1.97 -4.38 0.17
CA ALA A 105 2.56 -3.15 -0.35
C ALA A 105 3.51 -2.51 0.67
N GLU A 106 4.53 -1.81 0.17
CA GLU A 106 5.32 -0.86 0.92
C GLU A 106 5.34 0.49 0.19
N VAL A 107 5.45 1.58 0.94
CA VAL A 107 5.65 2.93 0.38
C VAL A 107 6.94 3.54 0.90
N TYR A 108 7.72 4.16 0.01
CA TYR A 108 8.91 4.88 0.36
C TYR A 108 8.56 6.10 1.23
N VAL A 109 9.25 6.23 2.36
CA VAL A 109 9.06 7.33 3.30
C VAL A 109 10.07 8.42 3.03
N SER A 110 11.35 8.12 3.26
CA SER A 110 12.47 9.05 3.09
C SER A 110 13.77 8.27 3.21
N SER A 111 14.89 8.94 2.95
CA SER A 111 16.23 8.53 3.37
C SER A 111 16.67 9.14 4.69
N SER A 112 15.85 10.04 5.26
CA SER A 112 16.10 10.68 6.54
C SER A 112 15.36 9.97 7.67
N LYS A 113 16.08 9.69 8.76
CA LYS A 113 15.49 9.15 9.99
C LYS A 113 14.54 10.15 10.67
N SER A 114 14.78 11.46 10.53
CA SER A 114 13.87 12.48 11.08
C SER A 114 12.51 12.47 10.39
N ASP A 115 12.51 12.31 9.07
CA ASP A 115 11.27 12.28 8.29
C ASP A 115 10.47 11.00 8.59
N LEU A 116 11.16 9.87 8.76
CA LEU A 116 10.53 8.65 9.24
C LEU A 116 9.83 8.88 10.59
N GLN A 117 10.49 9.56 11.54
CA GLN A 117 9.90 9.86 12.83
C GLN A 117 8.67 10.76 12.69
N ASN A 118 8.74 11.81 11.88
CA ASN A 118 7.59 12.69 11.63
C ASN A 118 6.38 11.93 11.06
N VAL A 119 6.63 10.96 10.17
CA VAL A 119 5.59 10.10 9.60
C VAL A 119 5.04 9.13 10.64
N ALA A 120 5.90 8.53 11.47
CA ALA A 120 5.50 7.68 12.58
C ALA A 120 4.60 8.43 13.57
N ASP A 121 5.00 9.65 13.96
CA ASP A 121 4.27 10.49 14.89
C ASP A 121 2.89 10.86 14.34
N TYR A 122 2.81 11.23 13.05
CA TYR A 122 1.53 11.51 12.37
C TYR A 122 0.60 10.28 12.37
N ILE A 123 1.11 9.11 11.96
CA ILE A 123 0.32 7.87 11.92
C ILE A 123 -0.17 7.52 13.32
N CYS A 124 0.70 7.54 14.33
CA CYS A 124 0.30 7.18 15.68
C CYS A 124 -0.59 8.23 16.37
N GLN A 125 -0.48 9.50 16.01
CA GLN A 125 -1.46 10.50 16.41
C GLN A 125 -2.86 10.19 15.84
N ARG A 126 -2.93 9.79 14.57
CA ARG A 126 -4.18 9.46 13.85
C ARG A 126 -4.82 8.17 14.34
N TYR A 127 -4.03 7.09 14.46
CA TYR A 127 -4.53 5.74 14.73
C TYR A 127 -4.37 5.29 16.19
N LYS A 128 -3.80 6.13 17.06
CA LYS A 128 -3.55 5.82 18.48
C LYS A 128 -2.65 4.60 18.67
N CYS A 129 -1.59 4.52 17.87
CA CYS A 129 -0.55 3.49 18.00
C CYS A 129 0.66 3.96 18.83
N GLU A 130 1.54 3.02 19.18
CA GLU A 130 2.81 3.31 19.85
C GLU A 130 3.99 3.35 18.87
N SER A 131 3.90 2.61 17.76
CA SER A 131 4.98 2.53 16.76
C SER A 131 4.43 2.11 15.39
N ILE A 132 5.28 2.24 14.37
CA ILE A 132 5.02 1.77 13.01
C ILE A 132 6.05 0.73 12.57
N ALA A 133 5.61 -0.25 11.79
CA ALA A 133 6.42 -1.23 11.10
C ALA A 133 6.92 -0.65 9.77
N TYR A 134 8.23 -0.71 9.58
CA TYR A 134 8.91 -0.28 8.37
C TYR A 134 10.10 -1.19 8.07
N ARG A 135 10.52 -1.18 6.81
CA ARG A 135 11.72 -1.86 6.33
C ARG A 135 12.80 -0.85 5.99
N THR A 136 14.05 -1.21 6.24
CA THR A 136 15.23 -0.50 5.77
C THR A 136 15.88 -1.23 4.60
N THR A 137 16.25 -0.48 3.55
CA THR A 137 17.15 -0.96 2.49
C THR A 137 18.36 -0.03 2.37
N ASN A 138 19.49 -0.56 1.90
CA ASN A 138 20.68 0.22 1.58
C ASN A 138 20.85 0.20 0.06
N GLU A 139 20.63 1.35 -0.59
CA GLU A 139 20.71 1.50 -2.04
C GLU A 139 21.68 2.63 -2.36
N GLY A 140 22.79 2.31 -3.05
CA GLY A 140 23.82 3.31 -3.39
C GLY A 140 24.52 3.93 -2.18
N GLY A 141 24.60 3.22 -1.05
CA GLY A 141 25.17 3.73 0.20
C GLY A 141 24.23 4.61 1.03
N GLN A 142 22.96 4.76 0.60
CA GLN A 142 21.95 5.54 1.31
C GLN A 142 20.89 4.60 1.91
N THR A 143 20.61 4.78 3.20
CA THR A 143 19.50 4.10 3.87
C THR A 143 18.18 4.64 3.31
N ARG A 144 17.25 3.73 2.99
CA ARG A 144 15.88 4.04 2.57
C ARG A 144 14.91 3.39 3.53
N TYR A 145 13.90 4.15 3.95
CA TYR A 145 12.85 3.70 4.84
C TYR A 145 11.56 3.47 4.07
N TRP A 146 10.93 2.32 4.31
CA TRP A 146 9.74 1.86 3.60
C TRP A 146 8.65 1.48 4.61
N LEU A 147 7.53 2.18 4.60
CA LEU A 147 6.40 1.91 5.48
C LEU A 147 5.66 0.65 5.00
N ASN A 148 5.35 -0.26 5.92
CA ASN A 148 4.54 -1.44 5.64
C ASN A 148 3.06 -1.06 5.47
N LEU A 149 2.39 -1.59 4.44
CA LEU A 149 0.97 -1.34 4.14
C LEU A 149 0.17 -2.65 4.00
N ASP A 150 0.55 -3.66 4.77
CA ASP A 150 -0.10 -4.97 4.76
C ASP A 150 -1.60 -4.88 5.09
N TRP A 151 -2.42 -5.68 4.42
CA TRP A 151 -3.86 -5.75 4.68
C TRP A 151 -4.17 -6.48 5.99
N GLN A 152 -3.23 -7.27 6.54
CA GLN A 152 -3.40 -7.92 7.83
C GLN A 152 -3.21 -6.95 9.02
N ALA A 153 -2.79 -5.71 8.76
CA ALA A 153 -2.62 -4.65 9.74
C ALA A 153 -3.96 -3.99 10.14
N LYS A 154 -3.91 -3.12 11.15
CA LYS A 154 -5.04 -2.28 11.58
C LYS A 154 -4.90 -0.83 11.11
N HIS A 155 -3.70 -0.42 10.71
CA HIS A 155 -3.39 0.88 10.12
C HIS A 155 -2.12 0.78 9.27
N PRO A 156 -1.77 1.82 8.48
CA PRO A 156 -0.44 1.90 7.85
C PRO A 156 0.65 1.73 8.90
N GLY A 157 1.58 0.81 8.68
CA GLY A 157 2.61 0.45 9.64
C GLY A 157 2.19 -0.56 10.72
N GLY A 158 1.07 -1.26 10.62
CA GLY A 158 0.75 -2.39 11.51
C GLY A 158 -0.29 -2.08 12.58
#